data_AF-A0A183DUK9-F1
#
_entry.id   AF-A0A183DUK9-F1
#
_cell.length_a   1.000
_cell.length_b   1.000
_cell.length_c   1.000
_cell.angle_alpha   90.00
_cell.angle_beta   90.00
_cell.angle_gamma   90.00
#
_symmetry.space_group_name_H-M   'P 1'
#
loop_
_entity.id
_entity.type
_entity.pdbx_description
1 polymer ?
#
loop_
_entity_poly.entity_id
_entity_poly.type
_entity_poly.pdbx_seq_one_letter_code
_entity_poly.pdbx_strand_id
1 'polypeptide(L)'
;MRIFVSNDLKSKRERNEPLCESERSTVHMNTPTEEYDPPFFVEIRCKNIADYERQEGRMPLRPQTCVRDIGLRCVQVYKDQHFSRRRVGSHSWHPYTIPKVPSACDCMWPVDKYGHQEL
;
A
#
# COMPACT_ATOMS: atom_id res chain seq x y z
N MET A 1 -12.42 -1.28 -54.79
CA MET A 1 -11.93 -0.35 -53.76
C MET A 1 -12.06 -1.05 -52.41
N ARG A 2 -10.96 -1.54 -51.83
CA ARG A 2 -10.96 -2.15 -50.49
C ARG A 2 -10.31 -1.15 -49.55
N ILE A 3 -11.09 -0.60 -48.63
CA ILE A 3 -10.58 0.25 -47.56
C ILE A 3 -9.93 -0.70 -46.54
N PHE A 4 -8.61 -0.63 -46.41
CA PHE A 4 -7.91 -1.25 -45.29
C PHE A 4 -8.08 -0.35 -44.07
N VAL A 5 -8.90 -0.78 -43.11
CA VAL A 5 -8.90 -0.19 -41.77
C VAL A 5 -7.63 -0.68 -41.08
N SER A 6 -6.64 0.19 -40.94
CA SER A 6 -5.45 -0.09 -40.12
C SER A 6 -5.90 -0.12 -38.66
N ASN A 7 -5.88 -1.32 -38.08
CA ASN A 7 -6.30 -1.56 -36.71
C ASN A 7 -5.03 -1.78 -35.87
N ASP A 8 -4.38 -0.72 -35.41
CA ASP A 8 -3.42 -0.82 -34.31
C ASP A 8 -3.30 0.49 -33.51
N LEU A 9 -4.41 0.92 -32.90
CA LEU A 9 -4.38 1.87 -31.79
C LEU A 9 -4.10 1.12 -30.49
N LYS A 10 -2.92 0.50 -30.36
CA LYS A 10 -2.38 0.17 -29.04
C LYS A 10 -1.96 1.47 -28.37
N SER A 11 -2.93 2.13 -27.72
CA SER A 11 -2.64 3.22 -26.81
C SER A 11 -1.59 2.74 -25.82
N LYS A 12 -0.39 3.32 -25.90
CA LYS A 12 0.73 2.99 -25.05
C LYS A 12 0.33 3.46 -23.64
N ARG A 13 0.01 2.50 -22.76
CA ARG A 13 -0.43 2.81 -21.39
C ARG A 13 0.54 3.79 -20.74
N GLU A 14 0.01 4.89 -20.23
CA GLU A 14 0.79 5.87 -19.49
C GLU A 14 1.45 5.19 -18.28
N ARG A 15 2.75 5.44 -18.11
CA ARG A 15 3.54 4.90 -17.02
C ARG A 15 3.66 5.97 -15.94
N ASN A 16 3.08 5.69 -14.78
CA ASN A 16 3.18 6.54 -13.59
C ASN A 16 4.12 5.90 -12.56
N GLU A 17 4.80 6.72 -11.79
CA GLU A 17 5.68 6.30 -10.69
C GLU A 17 5.17 6.89 -9.37
N PRO A 18 5.36 6.19 -8.24
CA PRO A 18 4.94 6.70 -6.95
C PRO A 18 5.76 7.92 -6.55
N LEU A 19 5.08 8.95 -6.01
CA LEU A 19 5.76 10.13 -5.47
C LEU A 19 6.39 9.89 -4.09
N CYS A 20 5.89 8.89 -3.36
CA CYS A 20 6.36 8.53 -2.03
C CYS A 20 7.19 7.25 -2.11
N GLU A 21 8.41 7.28 -1.55
CA GLU A 21 9.22 6.07 -1.40
C GLU A 21 8.56 5.12 -0.39
N SER A 22 8.45 3.86 -0.79
CA SER A 22 7.82 2.82 0.03
C SER A 22 8.60 1.51 -0.06
N GLU A 23 8.58 0.76 1.03
CA GLU A 23 9.04 -0.61 1.09
C GLU A 23 7.85 -1.57 1.02
N ARG A 24 7.94 -2.56 0.12
CA ARG A 24 6.92 -3.58 -0.08
C ARG A 24 7.41 -4.90 0.52
N SER A 25 6.60 -5.50 1.38
CA SER A 25 6.86 -6.81 1.97
C SER A 25 5.66 -7.74 1.75
N THR A 26 5.93 -9.03 1.55
CA THR A 26 4.89 -10.06 1.49
C THR A 26 4.89 -10.82 2.81
N VAL A 27 3.76 -10.88 3.48
CA VAL A 27 3.59 -11.59 4.75
C VAL A 27 2.79 -12.86 4.51
N HIS A 28 3.41 -14.01 4.72
CA HIS A 28 2.77 -15.31 4.61
C HIS A 28 2.04 -15.65 5.92
N MET A 29 0.79 -16.12 5.78
CA MET A 29 -0.13 -16.31 6.90
C MET A 29 -0.25 -17.76 7.34
N ASN A 30 -0.03 -18.72 6.43
CA ASN A 30 -0.18 -20.14 6.74
C ASN A 30 0.81 -20.58 7.83
N THR A 31 0.30 -21.35 8.78
CA THR A 31 1.10 -21.98 9.85
C THR A 31 0.94 -23.50 9.75
N PRO A 32 1.73 -24.29 10.50
CA PRO A 32 1.53 -25.74 10.54
C PRO A 32 0.15 -26.20 11.02
N THR A 33 -0.62 -25.32 11.68
CA THR A 33 -1.93 -25.64 12.28
C THR A 33 -3.09 -24.90 11.65
N GLU A 34 -2.85 -23.79 10.95
CA GLU A 34 -3.88 -22.92 10.37
C GLU A 34 -3.59 -22.58 8.91
N GLU A 35 -4.65 -22.60 8.10
CA GLU A 35 -4.65 -22.20 6.70
C GLU A 35 -5.47 -20.92 6.52
N TYR A 36 -4.98 -20.04 5.66
CA TYR A 36 -5.56 -18.75 5.34
C TYR A 36 -5.79 -18.63 3.82
N ASP A 37 -6.88 -17.95 3.45
CA ASP A 37 -7.18 -17.58 2.07
C ASP A 37 -7.52 -16.07 1.99
N PRO A 38 -6.72 -15.26 1.26
CA PRO A 38 -5.47 -15.64 0.59
C PRO A 38 -4.37 -16.06 1.61
N PRO A 39 -3.37 -16.88 1.21
CA PRO A 39 -2.35 -17.40 2.13
C PRO A 39 -1.25 -16.38 2.48
N PHE A 40 -1.35 -15.17 1.93
CA PHE A 40 -0.46 -14.05 2.20
C PHE A 40 -1.19 -12.72 2.02
N PHE A 41 -0.59 -11.66 2.54
CA PHE A 41 -0.94 -10.29 2.18
C PHE A 41 0.31 -9.48 1.90
N VAL A 42 0.12 -8.28 1.36
CA VAL A 42 1.20 -7.36 1.02
C VAL A 42 1.13 -6.17 1.96
N GLU A 43 2.23 -5.91 2.64
CA GLU A 43 2.44 -4.68 3.39
C GLU A 43 3.21 -3.68 2.53
N ILE A 44 2.74 -2.43 2.52
CA ILE A 44 3.44 -1.30 1.91
C ILE A 44 3.65 -0.27 3.00
N ARG A 45 4.91 -0.11 3.42
CA ARG A 45 5.32 0.88 4.42
C ARG A 45 6.00 2.06 3.77
N CYS A 46 5.67 3.28 4.20
CA CYS A 46 6.41 4.46 3.75
C CYS A 46 7.81 4.41 4.31
N LYS A 47 8.81 4.77 3.50
CA LYS A 47 10.22 4.53 3.83
C LYS A 47 10.63 5.18 5.16
N ASN A 48 10.13 6.39 5.43
CA ASN A 48 10.36 7.07 6.71
C ASN A 48 9.80 6.32 7.93
N ILE A 49 8.66 5.65 7.79
CA ILE A 49 8.08 4.80 8.84
C ILE A 49 8.88 3.50 8.96
N ALA A 50 9.18 2.84 7.83
CA ALA A 50 9.95 1.60 7.81
C ALA A 50 11.34 1.76 8.46
N ASP A 51 12.04 2.85 8.14
CA ASP A 51 13.35 3.16 8.73
C ASP A 51 13.25 3.44 10.22
N TYR A 52 12.19 4.13 10.67
CA TYR A 52 11.93 4.40 12.08
C TYR A 52 11.65 3.11 12.88
N GLU A 53 10.80 2.23 12.35
CA GLU A 53 10.47 0.95 12.96
C GLU A 53 11.69 0.03 13.05
N ARG A 54 12.49 -0.05 11.97
CA ARG A 54 13.73 -0.85 11.92
C ARG A 54 14.75 -0.41 12.97
N GLN A 55 14.77 0.88 13.30
CA GLN A 55 15.67 1.46 14.29
C GLN A 55 15.08 1.45 15.70
N GLU A 56 13.95 0.79 15.92
CA GLU A 56 13.26 0.72 17.22
C GLU A 56 12.97 2.12 17.80
N GLY A 57 12.73 3.11 16.93
CA GLY A 57 12.50 4.50 17.34
C GLY A 57 13.70 5.24 17.92
N ARG A 58 14.93 4.72 17.78
CA ARG A 58 16.16 5.39 18.26
C ARG A 58 16.45 6.70 17.53
N MET A 59 15.94 6.86 16.32
CA MET A 59 16.06 8.09 15.54
C MET A 59 14.69 8.75 15.37
N PRO A 60 14.63 10.09 15.34
CA PRO A 60 13.37 10.79 15.16
C PRO A 60 12.80 10.52 13.76
N LEU A 61 11.48 10.38 13.69
CA LEU A 61 10.77 10.23 12.44
C LEU A 61 10.93 11.49 11.58
N ARG A 62 11.56 11.35 10.41
CA ARG A 62 11.73 12.46 9.46
C ARG A 62 10.59 12.43 8.44
N PRO A 63 9.78 13.51 8.32
CA PRO A 63 8.74 13.57 7.30
C PRO A 63 9.34 13.47 5.89
N GLN A 64 8.74 12.64 5.05
CA GLN A 64 9.07 12.59 3.63
C GLN A 64 8.16 13.56 2.86
N THR A 65 8.74 14.29 1.91
CA THR A 65 8.01 15.17 1.00
C THR A 65 7.91 14.55 -0.38
N CYS A 66 6.72 14.52 -0.97
CA CYS A 66 6.48 14.01 -2.32
C CYS A 66 6.56 15.10 -3.41
N VAL A 67 6.21 16.35 -3.07
CA VAL A 67 6.36 17.51 -3.96
C VAL A 67 7.11 18.58 -3.20
N ARG A 68 8.42 18.65 -3.42
CA ARG A 68 9.35 19.46 -2.61
C ARG A 68 8.98 20.94 -2.57
N ASP A 69 8.63 21.51 -3.72
CA ASP A 69 8.35 22.95 -3.85
C ASP A 69 7.03 23.36 -3.19
N ILE A 70 6.04 22.45 -3.16
CA ILE A 70 4.73 22.65 -2.53
C ILE A 70 4.75 22.17 -1.07
N GLY A 71 5.73 21.36 -0.67
CA GLY A 71 5.82 20.80 0.68
C GLY A 71 4.70 19.81 1.04
N LEU A 72 4.18 19.07 0.05
CA LEU A 72 3.24 17.97 0.30
C LEU A 72 3.94 16.81 1.02
N ARG A 73 3.19 16.08 1.86
CA ARG A 73 3.75 15.05 2.74
C ARG A 73 3.33 13.66 2.30
N CYS A 74 4.27 12.71 2.40
CA CYS A 74 3.96 11.30 2.29
C CYS A 74 3.38 10.79 3.60
N VAL A 75 2.22 10.16 3.52
CA VAL A 75 1.52 9.60 4.68
C VAL A 75 1.26 8.11 4.50
N GLN A 76 1.36 7.37 5.60
CA GLN A 76 1.05 5.95 5.64
C GLN A 76 -0.46 5.75 5.63
N VAL A 77 -0.94 4.94 4.69
CA VAL A 77 -2.34 4.51 4.62
C VAL A 77 -2.47 3.13 5.23
N TYR A 78 -3.44 2.99 6.12
CA TYR A 78 -3.79 1.73 6.77
C TYR A 78 -5.14 1.23 6.29
N LYS A 79 -5.27 -0.08 6.08
CA LYS A 79 -6.52 -0.75 5.73
C LYS A 79 -6.67 -2.04 6.50
N ASP A 80 -7.90 -2.45 6.73
CA ASP A 80 -8.18 -3.76 7.27
C ASP A 80 -8.05 -4.80 6.16
N GLN A 81 -7.36 -5.90 6.46
CA GLN A 81 -7.18 -7.00 5.51
C GLN A 81 -8.06 -8.17 5.92
N HIS A 82 -8.89 -8.62 5.00
CA HIS A 82 -9.83 -9.72 5.22
C HIS A 82 -9.28 -11.02 4.65
N PHE A 83 -9.54 -12.10 5.38
CA PHE A 83 -9.14 -13.46 5.07
C PHE A 83 -10.24 -14.44 5.46
N SER A 84 -10.20 -15.62 4.87
CA SER A 84 -10.82 -16.81 5.43
C SER A 84 -9.76 -17.62 6.18
N ARG A 85 -10.05 -18.10 7.38
CA ARG A 85 -9.16 -18.94 8.19
C ARG A 85 -9.81 -20.26 8.55
N ARG A 86 -9.03 -21.35 8.54
CA ARG A 86 -9.44 -22.65 9.06
C ARG A 86 -8.28 -23.40 9.71
N ARG A 87 -8.57 -24.43 10.52
CA ARG A 87 -7.53 -25.38 10.95
C ARG A 87 -7.15 -26.28 9.78
N VAL A 88 -5.89 -26.65 9.66
CA VAL A 88 -5.43 -27.61 8.64
C VAL A 88 -6.28 -28.89 8.72
N GLY A 89 -6.80 -29.34 7.58
CA GLY A 89 -7.65 -30.52 7.47
C GLY A 89 -9.10 -30.35 7.94
N SER A 90 -9.49 -29.19 8.47
CA SER A 90 -10.89 -28.91 8.79
C SER A 90 -11.70 -28.54 7.54
N HIS A 91 -13.00 -28.78 7.58
CA HIS A 91 -13.91 -28.50 6.45
C HIS A 91 -14.49 -27.08 6.46
N SER A 92 -14.33 -26.32 7.55
CA SER A 92 -15.06 -25.07 7.78
C SER A 92 -14.14 -23.85 7.80
N TRP A 93 -14.40 -22.92 6.88
CA TRP A 93 -13.74 -21.61 6.84
C TRP A 93 -14.48 -20.59 7.70
N HIS A 94 -13.73 -19.71 8.37
CA HIS A 94 -14.27 -18.65 9.21
C HIS A 94 -13.66 -17.30 8.80
N PRO A 95 -14.43 -16.21 8.83
CA PRO A 95 -13.91 -14.89 8.53
C PRO A 95 -12.84 -14.48 9.56
N TYR A 96 -11.78 -13.85 9.07
CA TYR A 96 -10.69 -13.33 9.88
C TYR A 96 -10.24 -11.98 9.32
N THR A 97 -10.01 -11.00 10.20
CA THR A 97 -9.60 -9.65 9.79
C THR A 97 -8.37 -9.25 10.57
N ILE A 98 -7.35 -8.78 9.86
CA ILE A 98 -6.20 -8.11 10.45
C ILE A 98 -6.45 -6.61 10.33
N PRO A 99 -6.62 -5.89 11.45
CA PRO A 99 -6.89 -4.47 11.38
C PRO A 99 -5.61 -3.67 11.09
N LYS A 100 -5.78 -2.50 10.47
CA LYS A 100 -4.71 -1.48 10.33
C LYS A 100 -3.41 -2.01 9.69
N VAL A 101 -3.52 -2.77 8.61
CA VAL A 101 -2.38 -3.20 7.81
C VAL A 101 -1.83 -2.01 6.99
N PRO A 102 -0.51 -1.73 7.01
CA PRO A 102 0.13 -0.75 6.14
C PRO A 102 -0.08 -1.14 4.67
N SER A 103 -0.84 -0.35 3.92
CA SER A 103 -1.36 -0.75 2.60
C SER A 103 -0.91 0.14 1.44
N ALA A 104 -0.55 1.41 1.70
CA ALA A 104 -0.09 2.35 0.68
C ALA A 104 0.61 3.56 1.31
N CYS A 105 1.21 4.38 0.44
CA CYS A 105 1.77 5.69 0.78
C CYS A 105 1.20 6.74 -0.17
N ASP A 106 0.51 7.72 0.39
CA ASP A 106 -0.16 8.76 -0.37
C ASP A 106 0.54 10.12 -0.18
N CYS A 107 0.54 10.90 -1.26
CA CYS A 107 1.01 12.29 -1.24
C CYS A 107 -0.14 13.21 -0.87
N MET A 108 -0.13 13.74 0.35
CA MET A 108 -1.27 14.43 0.94
C MET A 108 -0.97 15.90 1.27
N TRP A 109 -2.04 16.69 1.25
CA TRP A 109 -2.05 18.11 1.63
C TRP A 109 -1.96 18.29 3.15
N PRO A 110 -0.91 18.96 3.67
CA PRO A 110 -0.78 19.19 5.10
C PRO A 110 -1.68 20.33 5.59
N VAL A 111 -2.84 19.98 6.15
CA VAL A 111 -3.82 20.94 6.68
C VAL A 111 -3.26 21.79 7.83
N ASP A 112 -2.30 21.26 8.59
CA ASP A 112 -1.60 21.98 9.66
C ASP A 112 -0.70 23.11 9.12
N LYS A 113 -0.26 23.02 7.87
CA LYS A 113 0.65 24.00 7.26
C LYS A 113 -0.08 25.01 6.37
N TYR A 114 -1.11 24.55 5.66
CA TYR A 114 -1.75 25.37 4.61
C TYR A 114 -3.25 25.58 4.83
N GLY A 115 -3.84 25.04 5.89
CA GLY A 115 -5.28 25.05 6.10
C GLY A 115 -6.00 24.01 5.24
N HIS A 116 -7.33 23.98 5.35
CA HIS A 116 -8.17 23.16 4.48
C HIS A 116 -8.08 23.67 3.04
N GLN A 117 -8.08 22.75 2.07
CA GLN A 117 -8.20 23.13 0.67
C GLN A 117 -9.63 23.62 0.43
N GLU A 118 -9.79 24.91 0.19
CA GLU A 118 -11.04 25.45 -0.36
C GLU A 118 -11.06 25.08 -1.86
N LEU A 119 -12.03 24.25 -2.25
CA LEU A 119 -12.29 23.84 -3.63
C LEU A 119 -13.41 24.69 -4.23
#